data_AF-A0A3N5AM05-F1
#
_entry.id   AF-A0A3N5AM05-F1
#
_cell.length_a   1.000
_cell.length_b   1.000
_cell.length_c   1.000
_cell.angle_alpha   90.00
_cell.angle_beta   90.00
_cell.angle_gamma   90.00
#
_symmetry.space_group_name_H-M   'P 1'
#
loop_
_entity.id
_entity.type
_entity.pdbx_description
1 polymer ?
#
loop_
_entity_poly.entity_id
_entity_poly.type
_entity_poly.pdbx_seq_one_letter_code
_entity_poly.pdbx_strand_id
1 'polypeptide(L)'
;MSGGRRALRAGSLVAALLLWQALTSLDVHLWLRFEQFPTAGEVAAELVRRARTGVYWTDLADSLRRIVTGFVLAAVLGVATGAAVARSRLVSDVVGPVLEVLRPIPAIALVPVAILLFPSNEQGIVFITCAAAFFPVLVSTRHAVAALSPVWEEAVLTMGGGRWRILLSVVLPGALPGIFGGLSVGIGVSWICVISAEMISGEYGVGYRTWQDYTVVDYPGVFVGMATIGALGWLTATGVERLGHRLTAWLPRPAAAPAGRPGPSGVAAPRGARRSRSAGVGAAGSGERAGVGGPLRGADSPPRPFPKPGAPPPDPRASSAGGAESGAADPSPAASPAASPAASPAASPAGWISRGENPARAAIERTGRAAAGLGGRGGAPGNGGSGGPPGRSLGEGRGPAPQGTTTAGGRTQT
;
A
#
# COMPACT_ATOMS: atom_id res chain seq x y z
N MET A 1 -35.94 -3.78 6.03
CA MET A 1 -34.92 -4.68 6.64
C MET A 1 -35.50 -5.25 7.91
N SER A 2 -35.74 -6.56 7.96
CA SER A 2 -36.44 -7.23 9.07
C SER A 2 -35.75 -7.00 10.41
N GLY A 3 -36.53 -6.71 11.46
CA GLY A 3 -36.03 -6.41 12.81
C GLY A 3 -35.06 -7.47 13.35
N GLY A 4 -35.28 -8.74 13.01
CA GLY A 4 -34.39 -9.85 13.39
C GLY A 4 -32.96 -9.73 12.86
N ARG A 5 -32.74 -9.23 11.63
CA ARG A 5 -31.37 -9.02 11.10
C ARG A 5 -30.65 -7.87 11.80
N ARG A 6 -31.38 -6.85 12.25
CA ARG A 6 -30.80 -5.74 13.04
C ARG A 6 -30.44 -6.22 14.45
N ALA A 7 -31.32 -7.01 15.07
CA ALA A 7 -31.08 -7.62 16.38
C ALA A 7 -29.87 -8.55 16.36
N LEU A 8 -29.72 -9.39 15.33
CA LEU A 8 -28.54 -10.26 15.19
C LEU A 8 -27.24 -9.47 15.02
N ARG A 9 -27.24 -8.39 14.22
CA ARG A 9 -26.07 -7.51 14.04
C ARG A 9 -25.71 -6.76 15.32
N ALA A 10 -26.72 -6.26 16.04
CA ALA A 10 -26.51 -5.61 17.33
C ALA A 10 -25.99 -6.63 18.36
N GLY A 11 -26.58 -7.82 18.41
CA GLY A 11 -26.17 -8.92 19.28
C GLY A 11 -24.72 -9.36 19.03
N SER A 12 -24.26 -9.43 17.78
CA SER A 12 -22.86 -9.75 17.48
C SER A 12 -21.88 -8.69 17.97
N LEU A 13 -22.25 -7.40 17.88
CA LEU A 13 -21.41 -6.32 18.40
C LEU A 13 -21.35 -6.33 19.92
N VAL A 14 -22.50 -6.53 20.58
CA VAL A 14 -22.58 -6.63 22.05
C VAL A 14 -21.82 -7.86 22.54
N ALA A 15 -21.96 -9.01 21.89
CA ALA A 15 -21.21 -10.22 22.24
C ALA A 15 -19.70 -10.01 22.10
N ALA A 16 -19.24 -9.32 21.05
CA ALA A 16 -17.83 -8.99 20.87
C ALA A 16 -17.32 -8.04 21.98
N LEU A 17 -18.10 -7.02 22.36
CA LEU A 17 -17.76 -6.10 23.44
C LEU A 17 -17.72 -6.80 24.80
N LEU A 18 -18.70 -7.66 25.09
CA LEU A 18 -18.74 -8.43 26.33
C LEU A 18 -17.60 -9.44 26.40
N LEU A 19 -17.27 -10.09 25.28
CA LEU A 19 -16.12 -10.98 25.19
C LEU A 19 -14.82 -10.23 25.44
N TRP A 20 -14.65 -9.05 24.84
CA TRP A 20 -13.46 -8.21 25.08
C TRP A 20 -13.38 -7.78 26.55
N GLN A 21 -14.47 -7.29 27.13
CA GLN A 21 -14.52 -6.90 28.54
C GLN A 21 -14.20 -8.10 29.45
N ALA A 22 -14.77 -9.28 29.17
CA ALA A 22 -14.53 -10.48 29.96
C ALA A 22 -13.06 -10.92 29.88
N LEU A 23 -12.49 -11.01 28.66
CA LEU A 23 -11.10 -11.44 28.46
C LEU A 23 -10.07 -10.51 29.09
N THR A 24 -10.32 -9.20 29.06
CA THR A 24 -9.45 -8.21 29.72
C THR A 24 -9.64 -8.22 31.24
N SER A 25 -10.88 -8.26 31.73
CA SER A 25 -11.16 -8.26 33.18
C SER A 25 -10.71 -9.51 33.92
N LEU A 26 -10.57 -10.65 33.21
CA LEU A 26 -10.18 -11.94 33.78
C LEU A 26 -8.68 -12.22 33.63
N ASP A 27 -7.89 -11.28 33.12
CA ASP A 27 -6.44 -11.40 32.91
C ASP A 27 -6.02 -12.76 32.32
N VAL A 28 -6.70 -13.20 31.26
CA VAL A 28 -6.54 -14.57 30.75
C VAL A 28 -5.22 -14.74 29.99
N HIS A 29 -4.18 -15.31 30.61
CA HIS A 29 -2.91 -15.65 29.94
C HIS A 29 -3.00 -16.90 29.06
N LEU A 30 -3.78 -16.84 27.99
CA LEU A 30 -3.82 -17.91 26.99
C LEU A 30 -3.04 -17.47 25.75
N TRP A 31 -1.71 -17.64 25.75
CA TRP A 31 -0.78 -17.22 24.68
C TRP A 31 -0.69 -15.70 24.41
N LEU A 32 -1.73 -14.93 24.75
CA LEU A 32 -1.81 -13.47 24.71
C LEU A 32 -1.73 -12.90 26.13
N ARG A 33 -1.12 -11.71 26.29
CA ARG A 33 -1.01 -11.00 27.57
C ARG A 33 -2.05 -9.89 27.63
N PHE A 34 -3.12 -10.07 28.41
CA PHE A 34 -4.18 -9.08 28.56
C PHE A 34 -3.92 -8.06 29.67
N GLU A 35 -2.89 -8.26 30.51
CA GLU A 35 -2.52 -7.37 31.63
C GLU A 35 -2.25 -5.91 31.21
N GLN A 36 -1.82 -5.70 29.96
CA GLN A 36 -1.49 -4.39 29.39
C GLN A 36 -2.60 -3.86 28.48
N PHE A 37 -3.66 -4.65 28.28
CA PHE A 37 -4.73 -4.35 27.35
C PHE A 37 -5.85 -3.62 28.09
N PRO A 38 -6.17 -2.37 27.73
CA PRO A 38 -7.15 -1.60 28.47
C PRO A 38 -8.54 -2.22 28.35
N THR A 39 -9.29 -2.15 29.45
CA THR A 39 -10.68 -2.56 29.48
C THR A 39 -11.52 -1.61 28.63
N ALA A 40 -12.68 -2.07 28.12
CA ALA A 40 -13.56 -1.22 27.34
C ALA A 40 -14.07 -0.01 28.16
N GLY A 41 -14.19 -0.17 29.48
CA GLY A 41 -14.53 0.90 30.41
C GLY A 41 -13.48 2.00 30.50
N GLU A 42 -12.19 1.64 30.55
CA GLU A 42 -11.08 2.60 30.57
C GLU A 42 -10.99 3.38 29.26
N VAL A 43 -11.13 2.70 28.12
CA VAL A 43 -11.18 3.36 26.81
C VAL A 43 -12.35 4.34 26.72
N ALA A 44 -13.53 3.96 27.23
CA ALA A 44 -14.71 4.83 27.23
C ALA A 44 -14.53 6.05 28.15
N ALA A 45 -13.98 5.85 29.36
CA ALA A 45 -13.68 6.94 30.28
C ALA A 45 -12.66 7.92 29.69
N GLU A 46 -11.62 7.38 29.05
CA GLU A 46 -10.58 8.16 28.39
C GLU A 46 -11.13 8.95 27.19
N LEU A 47 -12.00 8.34 26.38
CA LEU A 47 -12.70 9.03 25.30
C LEU A 47 -13.52 10.20 25.83
N VAL A 48 -14.28 10.01 26.92
CA VAL A 48 -15.08 11.09 27.53
C VAL A 48 -14.18 12.20 28.07
N ARG A 49 -13.05 11.85 28.69
CA ARG A 49 -12.07 12.82 29.20
C ARG A 49 -11.48 13.65 28.06
N ARG A 50 -11.04 13.01 26.97
CA ARG A 50 -10.48 13.68 25.79
C ARG A 50 -11.51 14.51 25.06
N ALA A 51 -12.75 14.01 24.91
CA ALA A 51 -13.83 14.74 24.24
C ALA A 51 -14.20 16.07 24.92
N ARG A 52 -13.89 16.23 26.22
CA ARG A 52 -14.05 17.51 26.94
C ARG A 52 -12.91 18.52 26.69
N THR A 53 -11.85 18.10 26.01
CA THR A 53 -10.66 18.92 25.76
C THR A 53 -10.70 19.48 24.35
N GLY A 54 -10.39 20.79 24.19
CA GLY A 54 -10.37 21.42 22.87
C GLY A 54 -9.38 20.78 21.89
N VAL A 55 -8.25 20.27 22.41
CA VAL A 55 -7.19 19.67 21.61
C VAL A 55 -7.65 18.41 20.86
N TYR A 56 -8.55 17.63 21.43
CA TYR A 56 -9.11 16.45 20.75
C TYR A 56 -9.85 16.84 19.46
N TRP A 57 -10.61 17.94 19.52
CA TRP A 57 -11.38 18.43 18.38
C TRP A 57 -10.51 19.11 17.32
N THR A 58 -9.41 19.76 17.72
CA THR A 58 -8.44 20.32 16.76
C THR A 58 -7.74 19.20 15.99
N ASP A 59 -7.27 18.14 16.67
CA ASP A 59 -6.66 16.99 16.01
C ASP A 59 -7.64 16.30 15.05
N LEU A 60 -8.90 16.16 15.47
CA LEU A 60 -9.96 15.58 14.63
C LEU A 60 -10.22 16.43 13.39
N ALA A 61 -10.27 17.76 13.54
CA ALA A 61 -10.48 18.70 12.45
C ALA A 61 -9.30 18.71 11.46
N ASP A 62 -8.06 18.63 11.96
CA ASP A 62 -6.86 18.60 11.13
C ASP A 62 -6.82 17.34 10.25
N SER A 63 -7.04 16.17 10.85
CA SER A 63 -7.13 14.91 10.09
C SER A 63 -8.27 14.92 9.08
N LEU A 64 -9.43 15.46 9.46
CA LEU A 64 -10.58 15.55 8.57
C LEU A 64 -10.32 16.52 7.40
N ARG A 65 -9.69 17.67 7.65
CA ARG A 65 -9.32 18.63 6.61
C ARG A 65 -8.32 18.00 5.64
N ARG A 66 -7.28 17.33 6.13
CA ARG A 66 -6.26 16.67 5.30
C ARG A 66 -6.87 15.61 4.41
N ILE A 67 -7.75 14.76 4.97
CA ILE A 67 -8.39 13.72 4.17
C ILE A 67 -9.37 14.28 3.14
N VAL A 68 -10.21 15.26 3.51
CA VAL A 68 -11.17 15.85 2.58
C VAL A 68 -10.44 16.55 1.42
N THR A 69 -9.42 17.35 1.72
CA THR A 69 -8.66 18.07 0.70
C THR A 69 -7.88 17.13 -0.22
N GLY A 70 -7.15 16.16 0.34
CA GLY A 70 -6.41 15.16 -0.44
C GLY A 70 -7.34 14.29 -1.29
N PHE A 71 -8.46 13.84 -0.71
CA PHE A 71 -9.44 13.01 -1.41
C PHE A 71 -10.16 13.77 -2.53
N VAL A 72 -10.54 15.03 -2.33
CA VAL A 72 -11.16 15.85 -3.39
C VAL A 72 -10.19 16.08 -4.54
N LEU A 73 -8.92 16.37 -4.25
CA LEU A 73 -7.89 16.48 -5.29
C LEU A 73 -7.74 15.16 -6.06
N ALA A 74 -7.68 14.03 -5.35
CA ALA A 74 -7.62 12.71 -5.97
C ALA A 74 -8.86 12.40 -6.82
N ALA A 75 -10.04 12.80 -6.36
CA ALA A 75 -11.29 12.61 -7.08
C ALA A 75 -11.27 13.39 -8.40
N VAL A 76 -10.90 14.67 -8.37
CA VAL A 76 -10.85 15.52 -9.56
C VAL A 76 -9.78 15.00 -10.54
N LEU A 77 -8.55 14.78 -10.07
CA LEU A 77 -7.45 14.31 -10.91
C LEU A 77 -7.69 12.90 -11.43
N GLY A 78 -8.12 11.98 -10.57
CA GLY A 78 -8.40 10.59 -10.94
C GLY A 78 -9.53 10.49 -11.96
N VAL A 79 -10.63 11.24 -11.77
CA VAL A 79 -11.74 11.26 -12.74
C VAL A 79 -11.30 11.87 -14.07
N ALA A 80 -10.61 13.02 -14.03
CA ALA A 80 -10.14 13.70 -15.24
C ALA A 80 -9.16 12.83 -16.04
N THR A 81 -8.12 12.30 -15.40
CA THR A 81 -7.12 11.45 -16.04
C THR A 81 -7.72 10.12 -16.48
N GLY A 82 -8.57 9.50 -15.65
CA GLY A 82 -9.24 8.24 -15.99
C GLY A 82 -10.15 8.37 -17.22
N ALA A 83 -10.93 9.45 -17.29
CA ALA A 83 -11.76 9.75 -18.46
C ALA A 83 -10.91 10.09 -19.69
N ALA A 84 -9.83 10.86 -19.54
CA ALA A 84 -8.93 11.20 -20.64
C ALA A 84 -8.24 9.97 -21.24
N VAL A 85 -7.70 9.09 -20.39
CA VAL A 85 -7.08 7.82 -20.79
C VAL A 85 -8.09 6.90 -21.47
N ALA A 86 -9.34 6.84 -21.00
CA ALA A 86 -10.36 6.02 -21.63
C ALA A 86 -10.82 6.54 -23.00
N ARG A 87 -10.76 7.85 -23.23
CA ARG A 87 -11.32 8.50 -24.43
C ARG A 87 -10.30 8.80 -25.52
N SER A 88 -9.03 8.99 -25.18
CA SER A 88 -7.99 9.37 -26.12
C SER A 88 -6.92 8.29 -26.23
N ARG A 89 -6.76 7.72 -27.43
CA ARG A 89 -5.69 6.77 -27.73
C ARG A 89 -4.32 7.39 -27.44
N LEU A 90 -4.10 8.63 -27.85
CA LEU A 90 -2.85 9.36 -27.58
C LEU A 90 -2.56 9.47 -26.07
N VAL A 91 -3.58 9.80 -25.26
CA VAL A 91 -3.39 9.90 -23.79
C VAL A 91 -3.15 8.51 -23.20
N SER A 92 -3.84 7.48 -23.68
CA SER A 92 -3.61 6.10 -23.26
C SER A 92 -2.18 5.65 -23.58
N ASP A 93 -1.66 5.97 -24.76
CA ASP A 93 -0.34 5.52 -25.21
C ASP A 93 0.79 6.29 -24.54
N VAL A 94 0.58 7.57 -24.18
CA VAL A 94 1.59 8.42 -23.51
C VAL A 94 1.55 8.29 -21.99
N VAL A 95 0.36 8.38 -21.40
CA VAL A 95 0.18 8.43 -19.93
C VAL A 95 -0.02 7.03 -19.35
N GLY A 96 -0.60 6.10 -20.11
CA GLY A 96 -0.86 4.72 -19.66
C GLY A 96 0.38 4.00 -19.12
N PRO A 97 1.51 3.94 -19.85
CA PRO A 97 2.72 3.29 -19.37
C PRO A 97 3.25 3.89 -18.06
N VAL A 98 3.22 5.22 -17.92
CA VAL A 98 3.65 5.91 -16.68
C VAL A 98 2.75 5.51 -15.51
N LEU A 99 1.43 5.47 -15.73
CA LEU A 99 0.48 5.05 -14.70
C LEU A 99 0.68 3.58 -14.31
N GLU A 100 0.99 2.69 -15.26
CA GLU A 100 1.21 1.27 -14.98
C GLU A 100 2.48 1.03 -14.16
N VAL A 101 3.53 1.82 -14.38
CA VAL A 101 4.77 1.75 -13.59
C VAL A 101 4.58 2.34 -12.19
N LEU A 102 3.84 3.45 -12.06
CA LEU A 102 3.64 4.11 -10.77
C LEU A 102 2.61 3.40 -9.88
N ARG A 103 1.60 2.76 -10.48
CA ARG A 103 0.47 2.16 -9.73
C ARG A 103 0.87 1.13 -8.66
N PRO A 104 1.87 0.25 -8.85
CA PRO A 104 2.28 -0.71 -7.83
C PRO A 104 2.99 -0.07 -6.63
N ILE A 105 3.47 1.18 -6.75
CA ILE A 105 4.17 1.87 -5.68
C ILE A 105 3.15 2.26 -4.61
N PRO A 106 3.26 1.75 -3.37
CA PRO A 106 2.30 2.07 -2.34
C PRO A 106 2.43 3.56 -1.98
N ALA A 107 1.30 4.27 -1.85
CA ALA A 107 1.30 5.71 -1.60
C ALA A 107 2.08 6.08 -0.32
N ILE A 108 2.11 5.20 0.69
CA ILE A 108 2.90 5.41 1.90
C ILE A 108 4.40 5.46 1.66
N ALA A 109 4.93 4.79 0.62
CA ALA A 109 6.34 4.87 0.26
C ALA A 109 6.73 6.25 -0.30
N LEU A 110 5.76 7.12 -0.58
CA LEU A 110 5.99 8.49 -1.02
C LEU A 110 6.28 9.45 0.14
N VAL A 111 6.19 9.02 1.40
CA VAL A 111 6.45 9.89 2.56
C VAL A 111 7.81 10.60 2.49
N PRO A 112 8.95 9.92 2.25
CA PRO A 112 10.24 10.62 2.16
C PRO A 112 10.29 11.62 1.01
N VAL A 113 9.68 11.28 -0.12
CA VAL A 113 9.58 12.18 -1.28
C VAL A 113 8.75 13.41 -0.92
N ALA A 114 7.64 13.23 -0.20
CA ALA A 114 6.77 14.32 0.22
C ALA A 114 7.49 15.28 1.19
N ILE A 115 8.28 14.75 2.12
CA ILE A 115 9.09 15.56 3.05
C ILE A 115 10.14 16.38 2.30
N LEU A 116 10.76 15.82 1.26
CA LEU A 116 11.77 16.52 0.47
C LEU A 116 11.19 17.53 -0.53
N LEU A 117 10.02 17.23 -1.09
CA LEU A 117 9.42 18.00 -2.17
C LEU A 117 8.61 19.19 -1.66
N PHE A 118 7.91 19.04 -0.54
CA PHE A 118 6.99 20.05 -0.04
C PHE A 118 7.60 20.86 1.11
N PRO A 119 7.44 22.19 1.11
CA PRO A 119 7.96 23.05 2.18
C PRO A 119 7.20 22.92 3.51
N SER A 120 6.02 22.30 3.52
CA SER A 120 5.21 22.12 4.73
C SER A 120 4.72 20.69 4.88
N ASN A 121 4.71 20.20 6.13
CA ASN A 121 4.20 18.87 6.48
C ASN A 121 2.75 18.66 6.03
N GLU A 122 1.91 19.71 6.14
CA GLU A 122 0.51 19.68 5.68
C GLU A 122 0.39 19.33 4.20
N GLN A 123 1.18 19.97 3.34
CA GLN A 123 1.14 19.71 1.90
C GLN A 123 1.61 18.29 1.59
N GLY A 124 2.64 17.80 2.29
CA GLY A 124 3.13 16.44 2.15
C GLY A 124 2.07 15.40 2.51
N ILE A 125 1.40 15.56 3.66
CA ILE A 125 0.34 14.64 4.12
C ILE A 125 -0.85 14.65 3.14
N VAL A 126 -1.26 15.84 2.66
CA VAL A 126 -2.34 15.98 1.66
C VAL A 126 -1.95 15.32 0.33
N PHE A 127 -0.70 15.46 -0.11
CA PHE A 127 -0.18 14.82 -1.32
C PHE A 127 -0.22 13.29 -1.22
N ILE A 128 0.26 12.72 -0.12
CA ILE A 128 0.23 11.26 0.12
C ILE A 128 -1.21 10.75 0.12
N THR A 129 -2.10 11.50 0.78
CA THR A 129 -3.54 11.16 0.84
C THR A 129 -4.20 11.23 -0.54
N CYS A 130 -3.80 12.20 -1.36
CA CYS A 130 -4.22 12.32 -2.75
C CYS A 130 -3.72 11.13 -3.59
N ALA A 131 -2.43 10.81 -3.51
CA ALA A 131 -1.84 9.68 -4.23
C ALA A 131 -2.50 8.35 -3.85
N ALA A 132 -2.90 8.18 -2.59
CA ALA A 132 -3.60 7.00 -2.08
C ALA A 132 -4.97 6.77 -2.75
N ALA A 133 -5.78 7.83 -2.91
CA ALA A 133 -7.09 7.72 -3.57
C ALA A 133 -7.02 7.83 -5.10
N PHE A 134 -5.97 8.43 -5.65
CA PHE A 134 -5.86 8.75 -7.07
C PHE A 134 -6.00 7.50 -7.96
N PHE A 135 -5.22 6.44 -7.68
CA PHE A 135 -5.22 5.24 -8.52
C PHE A 135 -6.53 4.45 -8.49
N PRO A 136 -7.15 4.18 -7.31
CA PRO A 136 -8.48 3.57 -7.27
C PRO A 136 -9.53 4.34 -8.08
N VAL A 137 -9.56 5.67 -7.94
CA VAL A 137 -10.52 6.53 -8.67
C VAL A 137 -10.23 6.52 -10.17
N LEU A 138 -8.96 6.67 -10.57
CA LEU A 138 -8.54 6.66 -11.96
C LEU A 138 -8.92 5.37 -12.66
N VAL A 139 -8.57 4.23 -12.05
CA VAL A 139 -8.81 2.90 -12.64
C VAL A 139 -10.30 2.64 -12.76
N SER A 140 -11.08 2.91 -11.72
CA SER A 140 -12.53 2.73 -11.76
C SER A 140 -13.18 3.64 -12.79
N THR A 141 -12.74 4.89 -12.89
CA THR A 141 -13.24 5.84 -13.90
C THR A 141 -12.91 5.37 -15.31
N ARG A 142 -11.67 4.94 -15.56
CA ARG A 142 -11.24 4.42 -16.87
C ARG A 142 -12.12 3.26 -17.31
N HIS A 143 -12.35 2.29 -16.44
CA HIS A 143 -13.19 1.13 -16.75
C HIS A 143 -14.66 1.51 -16.92
N ALA A 144 -15.20 2.40 -16.08
CA ALA A 144 -16.59 2.85 -16.18
C ALA A 144 -16.86 3.59 -17.48
N VAL A 145 -15.95 4.47 -17.90
CA VAL A 145 -16.05 5.20 -19.17
C VAL A 145 -15.91 4.26 -20.36
N ALA A 146 -14.96 3.32 -20.33
CA ALA A 146 -14.74 2.37 -21.42
C ALA A 146 -15.90 1.35 -21.58
N ALA A 147 -16.69 1.11 -20.55
CA ALA A 147 -17.81 0.18 -20.58
C ALA A 147 -19.10 0.75 -21.18
N LEU A 148 -19.14 2.06 -21.47
CA LEU A 148 -20.33 2.70 -22.03
C LEU A 148 -20.54 2.32 -23.50
N SER A 149 -21.79 2.07 -23.87
CA SER A 149 -22.16 1.77 -25.25
C SER A 149 -21.98 3.00 -26.16
N PRO A 150 -21.30 2.87 -27.31
CA PRO A 150 -21.12 3.97 -28.28
C PRO A 150 -22.44 4.54 -28.82
N VAL A 151 -23.53 3.77 -28.77
CA VAL A 151 -24.85 4.15 -29.34
C VAL A 151 -25.35 5.50 -28.81
N TRP A 152 -25.14 5.78 -27.53
CA TRP A 152 -25.56 7.05 -26.93
C TRP A 152 -24.70 8.24 -27.38
N GLU A 153 -23.44 8.00 -27.71
CA GLU A 153 -22.54 9.01 -28.26
C GLU A 153 -22.92 9.36 -29.69
N GLU A 154 -23.18 8.33 -30.51
CA GLU A 154 -23.64 8.48 -31.91
C GLU A 154 -24.96 9.24 -31.99
N ALA A 155 -25.91 8.96 -31.09
CA ALA A 155 -27.16 9.71 -31.02
C ALA A 155 -26.92 11.23 -30.80
N VAL A 156 -26.03 11.59 -29.88
CA VAL A 156 -25.69 13.00 -29.62
C VAL A 156 -24.96 13.64 -30.81
N LEU A 157 -24.11 12.89 -31.51
CA LEU A 157 -23.43 13.36 -32.72
C LEU A 157 -24.42 13.67 -33.85
N THR A 158 -25.41 12.80 -34.08
CA THR A 158 -26.43 13.02 -35.13
C THR A 158 -27.33 14.23 -34.85
N MET A 159 -27.50 14.59 -33.58
CA MET A 159 -28.19 15.82 -33.15
C MET A 159 -27.30 17.09 -33.20
N GLY A 160 -26.09 17.01 -33.78
CA GLY A 160 -25.16 18.14 -33.88
C GLY A 160 -24.37 18.45 -32.60
N GLY A 161 -24.36 17.53 -31.63
CA GLY A 161 -23.58 17.68 -30.39
C GLY A 161 -22.09 17.47 -30.61
N GLY A 162 -21.25 18.32 -29.99
CA GLY A 162 -19.79 18.17 -30.02
C GLY A 162 -19.23 17.22 -28.95
N ARG A 163 -17.92 16.94 -29.01
CA ARG A 163 -17.19 16.04 -28.08
C ARG A 163 -17.35 16.42 -26.61
N TRP A 164 -17.34 17.72 -26.29
CA TRP A 164 -17.55 18.21 -24.93
C TRP A 164 -18.97 17.94 -24.42
N ARG A 165 -19.98 18.08 -25.28
CA ARG A 165 -21.37 17.77 -24.93
C ARG A 165 -21.55 16.27 -24.70
N ILE A 166 -20.92 15.43 -25.52
CA ILE A 166 -20.92 13.97 -25.30
C ILE A 166 -20.28 13.63 -23.95
N LEU A 167 -19.13 14.24 -23.63
CA LEU A 167 -18.43 13.98 -22.38
C LEU A 167 -19.29 14.35 -21.16
N LEU A 168 -19.83 15.57 -21.13
CA LEU A 168 -20.54 16.10 -19.96
C LEU A 168 -21.98 15.57 -19.85
N SER A 169 -22.65 15.27 -20.96
CA SER A 169 -24.08 14.89 -20.96
C SER A 169 -24.33 13.39 -21.07
N VAL A 170 -23.36 12.60 -21.56
CA VAL A 170 -23.52 11.15 -21.75
C VAL A 170 -22.48 10.38 -20.95
N VAL A 171 -21.20 10.65 -21.21
CA VAL A 171 -20.11 9.82 -20.69
C VAL A 171 -19.96 9.95 -19.19
N LEU A 172 -19.78 11.17 -18.67
CA LEU A 172 -19.62 11.37 -17.23
C LEU A 172 -20.86 10.90 -16.46
N PRO A 173 -22.10 11.31 -16.80
CA PRO A 173 -23.29 10.83 -16.09
C PRO A 173 -23.48 9.31 -16.17
N GLY A 174 -23.18 8.70 -17.32
CA GLY A 174 -23.26 7.25 -17.51
C GLY A 174 -22.21 6.47 -16.72
N ALA A 175 -21.01 7.04 -16.55
CA ALA A 175 -19.92 6.42 -15.81
C ALA A 175 -19.99 6.66 -14.28
N LEU A 176 -20.83 7.58 -13.81
CA LEU A 176 -20.93 7.97 -12.39
C LEU A 176 -21.01 6.78 -11.41
N PRO A 177 -21.85 5.74 -11.62
CA PRO A 177 -21.90 4.59 -10.71
C PRO A 177 -20.54 3.90 -10.54
N GLY A 178 -19.80 3.74 -11.64
CA GLY A 178 -18.46 3.16 -11.62
C GLY A 178 -17.41 4.11 -11.02
N ILE A 179 -17.53 5.42 -11.26
CA ILE A 179 -16.68 6.44 -10.61
C ILE A 179 -16.85 6.37 -9.08
N PHE A 180 -18.09 6.30 -8.59
CA PHE A 180 -18.39 6.17 -7.16
C PHE A 180 -17.87 4.86 -6.56
N GLY A 181 -17.81 3.79 -7.35
CA GLY A 181 -17.10 2.57 -6.94
C GLY A 181 -15.62 2.83 -6.64
N GLY A 182 -14.93 3.61 -7.48
CA GLY A 182 -13.54 4.00 -7.26
C GLY A 182 -13.37 4.96 -6.08
N LEU A 183 -14.27 5.92 -5.93
CA LEU A 183 -14.28 6.86 -4.80
C LEU A 183 -14.49 6.15 -3.46
N SER A 184 -15.37 5.14 -3.42
CA SER A 184 -15.64 4.32 -2.23
C SER A 184 -14.42 3.50 -1.79
N VAL A 185 -13.69 2.91 -2.75
CA VAL A 185 -12.41 2.24 -2.44
C VAL A 185 -11.33 3.27 -2.05
N GLY A 186 -11.25 4.37 -2.79
CA GLY A 186 -10.25 5.41 -2.60
C GLY A 186 -10.29 6.03 -1.21
N ILE A 187 -11.48 6.32 -0.66
CA ILE A 187 -11.58 6.94 0.67
C ILE A 187 -11.04 6.02 1.78
N GLY A 188 -11.24 4.70 1.65
CA GLY A 188 -10.68 3.72 2.59
C GLY A 188 -9.15 3.68 2.53
N VAL A 189 -8.58 3.65 1.33
CA VAL A 189 -7.11 3.65 1.14
C VAL A 189 -6.48 4.97 1.61
N SER A 190 -7.16 6.11 1.39
CA SER A 190 -6.74 7.42 1.89
C SER A 190 -6.65 7.46 3.41
N TRP A 191 -7.57 6.83 4.16
CA TRP A 191 -7.49 6.77 5.61
C TRP A 191 -6.25 6.05 6.12
N ILE A 192 -5.90 4.92 5.49
CA ILE A 192 -4.70 4.17 5.85
C ILE A 192 -3.45 5.05 5.67
N CYS A 193 -3.39 5.78 4.55
CA CYS A 193 -2.22 6.59 4.20
C CYS A 193 -2.15 7.91 4.97
N VAL A 194 -3.27 8.60 5.20
CA VAL A 194 -3.27 9.87 5.94
C VAL A 194 -2.82 9.65 7.38
N ILE A 195 -3.32 8.62 8.06
CA ILE A 195 -2.92 8.30 9.43
C ILE A 195 -1.44 7.93 9.48
N SER A 196 -0.97 7.09 8.56
CA SER A 196 0.43 6.71 8.52
C SER A 196 1.35 7.91 8.24
N ALA A 197 0.92 8.85 7.39
CA ALA A 197 1.67 10.09 7.15
C ALA A 197 1.68 11.02 8.37
N GLU A 198 0.55 11.15 9.07
CA GLU A 198 0.45 11.90 10.33
C GLU A 198 1.35 11.33 11.43
N MET A 199 1.50 10.01 11.49
CA MET A 199 2.39 9.35 12.46
C MET A 199 3.87 9.66 12.20
N ILE A 200 4.27 9.79 10.93
CA ILE A 200 5.68 9.97 10.55
C ILE A 200 6.09 11.44 10.58
N SER A 201 5.26 12.33 10.04
CA SER A 201 5.62 13.74 9.82
C SER A 201 4.57 14.73 10.32
N GLY A 202 3.52 14.28 10.99
CA GLY A 202 2.50 15.16 11.57
C GLY A 202 2.98 15.78 12.88
N GLU A 203 2.54 17.01 13.14
CA GLU A 203 2.66 17.69 14.45
C GLU A 203 1.34 17.71 15.22
N TYR A 204 0.24 17.48 14.50
CA TYR A 204 -1.14 17.47 14.97
C TYR A 204 -1.91 16.40 14.22
N GLY A 205 -3.10 16.05 14.70
CA GLY A 205 -3.98 15.07 14.06
C GLY A 205 -4.14 13.79 14.85
N VAL A 206 -5.18 13.03 14.52
CA VAL A 206 -5.56 11.80 15.22
C VAL A 206 -4.44 10.75 15.10
N GLY A 207 -3.82 10.60 13.93
CA GLY A 207 -2.71 9.67 13.73
C GLY A 207 -1.48 10.03 14.57
N TYR A 208 -1.11 11.32 14.59
CA TYR A 208 -0.03 11.82 15.43
C TYR A 208 -0.30 11.59 16.92
N ARG A 209 -1.49 11.95 17.41
CA ARG A 209 -1.86 11.76 18.82
C ARG A 209 -1.83 10.29 19.23
N THR A 210 -2.38 9.41 18.38
CA THR A 210 -2.35 7.95 18.61
C THR A 210 -0.91 7.43 18.72
N TRP A 211 0.00 7.95 17.89
CA TRP A 211 1.42 7.58 17.95
C TRP A 211 2.12 8.10 19.21
N GLN A 212 1.78 9.32 19.65
CA GLN A 212 2.27 9.87 20.91
C GLN A 212 1.83 9.01 22.10
N ASP A 213 0.54 8.64 22.16
CA ASP A 213 -0.01 7.78 23.20
C ASP A 213 0.71 6.43 23.25
N TYR A 214 0.99 5.85 22.09
CA TYR A 214 1.76 4.61 21.98
C TYR A 214 3.19 4.78 22.54
N THR A 215 3.84 5.90 22.22
CA THR A 215 5.22 6.18 22.64
C THR A 215 5.33 6.39 24.15
N VAL A 216 4.31 6.99 24.78
CA VAL A 216 4.24 7.18 26.23
C VAL A 216 3.57 6.02 26.97
N VAL A 217 3.21 4.95 26.26
CA VAL A 217 2.58 3.74 26.82
C VAL A 217 1.19 4.02 27.43
N ASP A 218 0.50 5.05 26.95
CA ASP A 218 -0.92 5.31 27.26
C ASP A 218 -1.81 4.46 26.34
N TYR A 219 -1.96 3.17 26.68
CA TYR A 219 -2.76 2.26 25.87
C TYR A 219 -4.25 2.66 25.77
N PRO A 220 -4.96 3.09 26.83
CA PRO A 220 -6.31 3.63 26.69
C PRO A 220 -6.39 4.72 25.61
N GLY A 221 -5.43 5.64 25.59
CA GLY A 221 -5.30 6.68 24.56
C GLY A 221 -5.18 6.14 23.14
N VAL A 222 -4.32 5.12 22.93
CA VAL A 222 -4.16 4.45 21.63
C VAL A 222 -5.48 3.87 21.11
N PHE A 223 -6.25 3.19 21.98
CA PHE A 223 -7.55 2.63 21.61
C PHE A 223 -8.59 3.71 21.31
N VAL A 224 -8.57 4.82 22.05
CA VAL A 224 -9.40 5.99 21.72
C VAL A 224 -9.04 6.51 20.32
N GLY A 225 -7.75 6.66 20.01
CA GLY A 225 -7.29 7.05 18.68
C GLY A 225 -7.79 6.11 17.58
N MET A 226 -7.65 4.79 17.76
CA MET A 226 -8.15 3.77 16.82
C MET A 226 -9.68 3.85 16.64
N ALA A 227 -10.44 4.00 17.72
CA ALA A 227 -11.89 4.15 17.67
C ALA A 227 -12.31 5.42 16.92
N THR A 228 -11.62 6.54 17.17
CA THR A 228 -11.84 7.81 16.49
C THR A 228 -11.55 7.69 14.99
N ILE A 229 -10.44 7.07 14.59
CA ILE A 229 -10.11 6.80 13.18
C ILE A 229 -11.20 5.94 12.53
N GLY A 230 -11.64 4.87 13.20
CA GLY A 230 -12.72 4.01 12.71
C GLY A 230 -14.04 4.77 12.52
N ALA A 231 -14.40 5.64 13.46
CA ALA A 231 -15.59 6.46 13.38
C ALA A 231 -15.53 7.49 12.24
N LEU A 232 -14.40 8.19 12.07
CA LEU A 232 -14.18 9.14 10.99
C LEU A 232 -14.13 8.45 9.62
N GLY A 233 -13.46 7.29 9.55
CA GLY A 233 -13.44 6.38 8.41
C GLY A 233 -14.83 6.00 7.96
N TRP A 234 -15.64 5.49 8.89
CA TRP A 234 -17.01 5.14 8.63
C TRP A 234 -17.86 6.35 8.20
N LEU A 235 -17.72 7.49 8.87
CA LEU A 235 -18.48 8.71 8.59
C LEU A 235 -18.22 9.23 7.18
N THR A 236 -16.94 9.33 6.81
CA THR A 236 -16.53 9.80 5.47
C THR A 236 -16.89 8.82 4.38
N ALA A 237 -16.68 7.51 4.57
CA ALA A 237 -17.09 6.47 3.63
C ALA A 237 -18.61 6.48 3.40
N THR A 238 -19.39 6.53 4.47
CA THR A 238 -20.85 6.64 4.36
C THR A 238 -21.27 7.96 3.70
N GLY A 239 -20.52 9.04 3.90
CA GLY A 239 -20.70 10.31 3.20
C GLY A 239 -20.56 10.15 1.68
N VAL A 240 -19.48 9.50 1.22
CA VAL A 240 -19.23 9.21 -0.20
C VAL A 240 -20.33 8.32 -0.78
N GLU A 241 -20.73 7.26 -0.09
CA GLU A 241 -21.80 6.35 -0.54
C GLU A 241 -23.16 7.05 -0.64
N ARG A 242 -23.53 7.84 0.37
CA ARG A 242 -24.79 8.61 0.35
C ARG A 242 -24.80 9.62 -0.78
N LEU A 243 -23.68 10.30 -1.01
CA LEU A 243 -23.54 11.23 -2.12
C LEU A 243 -23.68 10.49 -3.46
N GLY A 244 -23.02 9.34 -3.60
CA GLY A 244 -23.14 8.47 -4.77
C GLY A 244 -24.58 8.03 -5.04
N HIS A 245 -25.30 7.57 -4.02
CA HIS A 245 -26.70 7.17 -4.17
C HIS A 245 -27.63 8.33 -4.57
N ARG A 246 -27.39 9.53 -4.05
CA ARG A 246 -28.17 10.72 -4.46
C ARG A 246 -27.86 11.11 -5.90
N LEU A 247 -26.58 11.12 -6.27
CA LEU A 247 -26.10 11.42 -7.61
C LEU A 247 -26.22 10.25 -8.59
N THR A 248 -26.86 9.15 -8.24
CA THR A 248 -27.17 8.06 -9.19
C THR A 248 -28.62 7.61 -9.09
N ALA A 249 -29.46 8.40 -8.40
CA ALA A 249 -30.85 8.07 -8.12
C ALA A 249 -31.70 7.91 -9.40
N TRP A 250 -31.28 8.49 -10.52
CA TRP A 250 -31.96 8.38 -11.81
C TRP A 250 -31.70 7.06 -12.53
N LEU A 251 -30.69 6.27 -12.14
CA LEU A 251 -30.44 5.00 -12.81
C LEU A 251 -31.52 3.98 -12.46
N PRO A 252 -32.15 3.33 -13.46
CA PRO A 252 -33.04 2.21 -13.22
C PRO A 252 -32.31 1.16 -12.39
N ARG A 253 -32.83 0.86 -11.20
CA ARG A 253 -32.36 -0.31 -10.45
C ARG A 253 -32.62 -1.51 -11.36
N PRO A 254 -31.64 -2.39 -11.59
CA PRO A 254 -31.91 -3.63 -12.29
C PRO A 254 -33.12 -4.26 -11.61
N ALA A 255 -34.25 -4.35 -12.33
CA ALA A 255 -35.40 -5.05 -11.82
C ALA A 255 -34.88 -6.44 -11.45
N ALA A 256 -35.00 -6.81 -10.17
CA ALA A 256 -34.57 -8.13 -9.72
C ALA A 256 -35.15 -9.12 -10.73
N ALA A 257 -34.26 -9.78 -11.49
CA ALA A 257 -34.68 -10.65 -12.57
C ALA A 257 -35.78 -11.55 -11.99
N PRO A 258 -37.00 -11.56 -12.55
CA PRO A 258 -38.10 -12.32 -11.97
C PRO A 258 -37.56 -13.73 -11.79
N ALA A 259 -37.53 -14.20 -10.53
CA ALA A 259 -36.98 -15.48 -10.14
C ALA A 259 -37.44 -16.48 -11.21
N GLY A 260 -36.47 -16.98 -11.99
CA GLY A 260 -36.78 -17.73 -13.20
C GLY A 260 -37.81 -18.77 -12.85
N ARG A 261 -38.97 -18.75 -13.54
CA ARG A 261 -39.93 -19.85 -13.46
C ARG A 261 -39.10 -21.14 -13.59
N PRO A 262 -39.23 -22.13 -12.70
CA PRO A 262 -38.52 -23.38 -12.86
C PRO A 262 -38.85 -23.89 -14.26
N GLY A 263 -37.84 -23.94 -15.13
CA GLY A 263 -37.99 -24.53 -16.45
C GLY A 263 -38.50 -25.96 -16.28
N PRO A 264 -39.33 -26.49 -17.20
CA PRO A 264 -39.82 -27.85 -17.09
C PRO A 264 -38.63 -28.80 -16.97
N SER A 265 -38.51 -29.41 -15.80
CA SER A 265 -37.54 -30.46 -15.50
C SER A 265 -37.99 -31.69 -16.28
N GLY A 266 -37.46 -31.87 -17.49
CA GLY A 266 -37.95 -32.94 -18.35
C GLY A 266 -37.35 -32.98 -19.73
N VAL A 267 -36.03 -32.99 -19.86
CA VAL A 267 -35.41 -33.68 -20.99
C VAL A 267 -34.39 -34.66 -20.42
N ALA A 268 -34.84 -35.90 -20.28
CA ALA A 268 -34.00 -37.03 -19.92
C ALA A 268 -32.92 -37.21 -21.00
N ALA A 269 -31.65 -37.19 -20.59
CA ALA A 269 -30.54 -37.59 -21.45
C ALA A 269 -30.73 -39.07 -21.86
N PRO A 270 -30.58 -39.44 -23.14
CA PRO A 270 -30.73 -40.82 -23.56
C PRO A 270 -29.54 -41.64 -23.05
N ARG A 271 -29.83 -42.54 -22.08
CA ARG A 271 -28.94 -43.62 -21.68
C ARG A 271 -29.18 -44.81 -22.61
N GLY A 272 -28.17 -45.19 -23.39
CA GLY A 272 -28.09 -46.56 -23.91
C GLY A 272 -27.44 -46.71 -25.28
N ALA A 273 -26.14 -47.00 -25.30
CA ALA A 273 -25.58 -48.00 -26.20
C ALA A 273 -24.31 -48.57 -25.55
N ARG A 274 -24.37 -49.85 -25.21
CA ARG A 274 -23.36 -50.60 -24.45
C ARG A 274 -22.77 -51.67 -25.36
N ARG A 275 -21.45 -51.90 -25.24
CA ARG A 275 -20.64 -53.06 -25.68
C ARG A 275 -20.31 -53.08 -27.19
N SER A 276 -19.10 -53.46 -27.62
CA SER A 276 -18.36 -54.66 -27.21
C SER A 276 -16.84 -54.46 -27.10
N ARG A 277 -16.25 -55.23 -26.18
CA ARG A 277 -14.83 -55.60 -26.16
C ARG A 277 -14.63 -56.72 -27.19
N SER A 278 -13.55 -56.68 -27.96
CA SER A 278 -12.97 -57.86 -28.58
C SER A 278 -11.47 -57.87 -28.32
N ALA A 279 -11.04 -58.86 -27.54
CA ALA A 279 -9.66 -59.27 -27.40
C ALA A 279 -9.46 -60.60 -28.14
N GLY A 280 -8.30 -60.75 -28.78
CA GLY A 280 -7.73 -62.02 -29.21
C GLY A 280 -7.98 -62.41 -30.67
N VAL A 281 -6.91 -62.45 -31.47
CA VAL A 281 -6.31 -63.67 -32.06
C VAL A 281 -5.02 -63.23 -32.79
N GLY A 282 -3.91 -63.93 -32.55
CA GLY A 282 -2.67 -63.79 -33.30
C GLY A 282 -2.46 -64.91 -34.32
N ALA A 283 -1.71 -64.63 -35.38
CA ALA A 283 -0.93 -65.53 -36.25
C ALA A 283 -0.24 -64.63 -37.30
N ALA A 284 1.08 -64.45 -37.29
CA ALA A 284 2.09 -65.27 -37.98
C ALA A 284 2.10 -65.13 -39.52
N GLY A 285 3.28 -64.78 -40.07
CA GLY A 285 3.70 -65.27 -41.39
C GLY A 285 3.97 -64.25 -42.50
N SER A 286 5.27 -63.97 -42.71
CA SER A 286 5.99 -64.00 -44.00
C SER A 286 5.62 -63.07 -45.17
N GLY A 287 6.66 -62.42 -45.72
CA GLY A 287 6.97 -62.54 -47.15
C GLY A 287 6.74 -61.33 -48.06
N GLU A 288 7.80 -60.53 -48.22
CA GLU A 288 8.44 -60.17 -49.51
C GLU A 288 7.66 -59.55 -50.69
N ARG A 289 8.39 -58.63 -51.38
CA ARG A 289 8.25 -58.08 -52.76
C ARG A 289 7.47 -56.76 -52.88
N ALA A 290 8.10 -55.62 -53.20
CA ALA A 290 8.90 -55.19 -54.36
C ALA A 290 8.08 -54.90 -55.63
N GLY A 291 8.23 -53.68 -56.19
CA GLY A 291 7.66 -53.23 -57.47
C GLY A 291 7.12 -51.79 -57.40
N VAL A 292 7.93 -50.74 -57.56
CA VAL A 292 8.25 -50.03 -58.84
C VAL A 292 7.10 -49.19 -59.40
N GLY A 293 7.31 -47.86 -59.52
CA GLY A 293 6.81 -47.06 -60.64
C GLY A 293 6.10 -45.72 -60.34
N GLY A 294 6.79 -44.60 -60.61
CA GLY A 294 6.19 -43.45 -61.32
C GLY A 294 5.63 -42.25 -60.52
N PRO A 295 6.05 -41.00 -60.79
CA PRO A 295 5.73 -39.81 -59.98
C PRO A 295 4.68 -38.89 -60.63
N LEU A 296 3.81 -38.22 -59.85
CA LEU A 296 3.23 -36.92 -60.24
C LEU A 296 2.85 -36.05 -59.02
N ARG A 297 3.56 -34.91 -58.95
CA ARG A 297 3.21 -33.58 -58.41
C ARG A 297 1.73 -33.33 -58.07
N GLY A 298 1.50 -32.66 -56.94
CA GLY A 298 0.36 -31.74 -56.80
C GLY A 298 -0.15 -31.54 -55.38
N ALA A 299 0.39 -30.50 -54.73
CA ALA A 299 -0.29 -29.59 -53.79
C ALA A 299 -0.94 -30.13 -52.49
N ASP A 300 -0.97 -29.21 -51.52
CA ASP A 300 -1.76 -29.21 -50.28
C ASP A 300 -1.24 -30.04 -49.10
N SER A 301 -0.38 -29.40 -48.30
CA SER A 301 -0.11 -29.80 -46.91
C SER A 301 -1.04 -29.06 -45.95
N PRO A 302 -1.72 -29.81 -45.07
CA PRO A 302 -1.78 -29.42 -43.66
C PRO A 302 -1.48 -30.64 -42.74
N PRO A 303 -1.47 -30.44 -41.41
CA PRO A 303 -0.32 -30.19 -40.56
C PRO A 303 0.37 -31.47 -40.02
N ARG A 304 1.61 -31.34 -39.53
CA ARG A 304 2.38 -32.44 -38.93
C ARG A 304 1.79 -32.89 -37.57
N PRO A 305 1.69 -34.20 -37.30
CA PRO A 305 1.33 -34.71 -35.98
C PRO A 305 2.52 -34.67 -34.99
N PHE A 306 2.16 -34.48 -33.71
CA PHE A 306 3.07 -34.49 -32.56
C PHE A 306 3.87 -35.79 -32.43
N PRO A 307 5.10 -35.74 -31.91
CA PRO A 307 5.94 -36.92 -31.72
C PRO A 307 5.43 -37.81 -30.57
N LYS A 308 5.49 -39.13 -30.77
CA LYS A 308 5.26 -40.11 -29.69
C LYS A 308 6.47 -40.15 -28.75
N PRO A 309 6.25 -40.27 -27.43
CA PRO A 309 7.30 -40.35 -26.42
C PRO A 309 7.95 -41.74 -26.38
N GLY A 310 9.29 -41.82 -26.35
CA GLY A 310 9.99 -43.07 -26.04
C GLY A 310 11.36 -43.36 -26.67
N ALA A 311 12.04 -42.43 -27.35
CA ALA A 311 13.40 -42.68 -27.86
C ALA A 311 14.46 -41.74 -27.20
N PRO A 312 15.45 -42.27 -26.46
CA PRO A 312 16.70 -41.58 -26.17
C PRO A 312 17.65 -41.57 -27.40
N PRO A 313 18.68 -40.70 -27.42
CA PRO A 313 19.07 -39.90 -28.59
C PRO A 313 20.21 -40.54 -29.42
N PRO A 314 20.41 -40.11 -30.69
CA PRO A 314 21.70 -40.20 -31.34
C PRO A 314 22.36 -38.81 -31.45
N ASP A 315 23.28 -38.53 -30.52
CA ASP A 315 24.34 -37.52 -30.66
C ASP A 315 25.58 -38.27 -31.17
N PRO A 316 26.32 -37.74 -32.16
CA PRO A 316 27.61 -37.21 -31.76
C PRO A 316 28.15 -36.07 -32.66
N ARG A 317 28.34 -34.89 -32.09
CA ARG A 317 29.74 -34.45 -31.89
C ARG A 317 30.21 -35.09 -30.60
N ALA A 318 30.66 -36.34 -30.61
CA ALA A 318 31.21 -36.95 -29.41
C ALA A 318 31.67 -38.37 -29.70
N SER A 319 32.72 -38.81 -29.02
CA SER A 319 33.04 -40.24 -28.89
C SER A 319 33.62 -40.92 -30.14
N SER A 320 34.92 -40.69 -30.34
CA SER A 320 35.85 -41.71 -30.82
C SER A 320 37.26 -41.27 -30.44
N ALA A 321 38.19 -42.06 -29.95
CA ALA A 321 38.21 -43.39 -29.36
C ALA A 321 39.68 -43.55 -28.89
N GLY A 322 39.89 -44.33 -27.83
CA GLY A 322 41.22 -44.81 -27.43
C GLY A 322 41.88 -43.96 -26.34
N GLY A 323 42.30 -44.47 -25.20
CA GLY A 323 42.57 -45.86 -24.83
C GLY A 323 44.04 -46.00 -24.45
N ALA A 324 44.26 -46.14 -23.13
CA ALA A 324 45.35 -46.88 -22.47
C ALA A 324 46.78 -46.29 -22.46
N GLU A 325 47.24 -45.85 -21.27
CA GLU A 325 48.26 -46.53 -20.41
C GLU A 325 49.13 -45.56 -19.59
N SER A 326 49.17 -45.85 -18.28
CA SER A 326 50.30 -45.71 -17.33
C SER A 326 50.87 -44.33 -16.96
N GLY A 327 51.15 -44.17 -15.66
CA GLY A 327 52.38 -43.49 -15.21
C GLY A 327 52.25 -42.10 -14.59
N ALA A 328 51.98 -42.09 -13.28
CA ALA A 328 52.72 -41.37 -12.22
C ALA A 328 53.06 -39.86 -12.31
N ALA A 329 52.90 -39.23 -11.12
CA ALA A 329 53.57 -38.04 -10.58
C ALA A 329 52.86 -36.66 -10.70
N ASP A 330 51.90 -36.44 -9.76
CA ASP A 330 51.87 -35.45 -8.66
C ASP A 330 52.83 -34.21 -8.68
N PRO A 331 52.51 -33.09 -7.96
CA PRO A 331 51.62 -33.04 -6.79
C PRO A 331 50.60 -31.90 -6.65
N SER A 332 49.60 -32.22 -5.83
CA SER A 332 48.99 -31.40 -4.76
C SER A 332 47.82 -30.44 -5.04
N PRO A 333 46.87 -30.32 -4.07
CA PRO A 333 45.49 -30.67 -4.38
C PRO A 333 44.46 -29.62 -3.96
N ALA A 334 43.25 -29.85 -4.45
CA ALA A 334 42.01 -29.20 -4.06
C ALA A 334 41.60 -29.53 -2.63
N ALA A 335 41.00 -28.54 -1.97
CA ALA A 335 40.37 -28.61 -0.66
C ALA A 335 38.99 -29.27 -0.71
N SER A 336 38.71 -30.14 0.27
CA SER A 336 37.40 -30.47 0.86
C SER A 336 37.67 -31.26 2.16
N PRO A 337 36.68 -31.55 3.02
CA PRO A 337 36.16 -30.69 4.08
C PRO A 337 36.34 -31.35 5.48
N ALA A 338 36.18 -30.58 6.57
CA ALA A 338 35.63 -30.99 7.88
C ALA A 338 36.24 -30.23 9.07
N ALA A 339 35.43 -30.17 10.13
CA ALA A 339 35.76 -30.00 11.55
C ALA A 339 35.84 -28.56 12.10
N SER A 340 34.89 -28.30 13.01
CA SER A 340 34.89 -27.23 14.01
C SER A 340 36.20 -27.15 14.81
N PRO A 341 36.40 -26.02 15.50
CA PRO A 341 36.56 -26.15 16.94
C PRO A 341 35.75 -25.14 17.77
N ALA A 342 35.21 -25.68 18.85
CA ALA A 342 35.21 -25.17 20.23
C ALA A 342 34.67 -23.75 20.54
N ALA A 343 33.59 -23.78 21.32
CA ALA A 343 33.00 -22.68 22.05
C ALA A 343 33.81 -22.24 23.28
N SER A 344 33.67 -20.96 23.65
CA SER A 344 33.77 -20.40 25.02
C SER A 344 33.27 -18.93 25.03
N PRO A 345 32.74 -18.40 26.15
CA PRO A 345 31.32 -18.47 26.46
C PRO A 345 30.61 -17.11 26.49
N ALA A 346 29.29 -17.19 26.61
CA ALA A 346 28.31 -16.11 26.68
C ALA A 346 28.64 -15.00 27.70
N ALA A 347 28.46 -13.75 27.27
CA ALA A 347 28.16 -12.63 28.16
C ALA A 347 26.63 -12.46 28.21
N SER A 348 26.04 -12.74 29.38
CA SER A 348 24.60 -12.60 29.65
C SER A 348 24.08 -11.18 29.39
N PRO A 349 22.84 -10.99 28.89
CA PRO A 349 22.26 -9.65 28.66
C PRO A 349 21.79 -8.94 29.94
N ALA A 350 21.96 -9.55 31.12
CA ALA A 350 21.38 -9.06 32.37
C ALA A 350 22.10 -7.84 33.02
N GLY A 351 23.19 -7.33 32.44
CA GLY A 351 23.95 -6.20 33.00
C GLY A 351 23.58 -4.82 32.47
N TRP A 352 22.73 -4.72 31.44
CA TRP A 352 22.54 -3.48 30.67
C TRP A 352 21.49 -2.53 31.24
N ILE A 353 20.73 -2.96 32.26
CA ILE A 353 19.64 -2.17 32.83
C ILE A 353 20.10 -1.27 34.00
N SER A 354 21.36 -1.40 34.48
CA SER A 354 21.80 -0.65 35.68
C SER A 354 22.57 0.65 35.42
N ARG A 355 22.73 1.09 34.16
CA ARG A 355 23.31 2.41 33.85
C ARG A 355 22.49 3.04 32.73
N GLY A 356 21.68 4.05 33.08
CA GLY A 356 20.82 4.79 32.16
C GLY A 356 21.59 5.63 31.15
N GLU A 357 22.36 5.01 30.28
CA GLU A 357 23.10 5.68 29.21
C GLU A 357 22.48 5.38 27.85
N ASN A 358 22.00 6.45 27.20
CA ASN A 358 21.40 6.41 25.87
C ASN A 358 22.49 6.26 24.80
N PRO A 359 22.46 5.23 23.94
CA PRO A 359 23.49 4.96 22.93
C PRO A 359 23.65 6.08 21.89
N ALA A 360 22.62 6.92 21.68
CA ALA A 360 22.70 8.08 20.80
C ALA A 360 23.60 9.19 21.37
N ARG A 361 23.65 9.36 22.70
CA ARG A 361 24.53 10.36 23.35
C ARG A 361 26.01 9.94 23.33
N ALA A 362 26.29 8.65 23.52
CA ALA A 362 27.66 8.12 23.49
C ALA A 362 28.29 8.15 22.09
N ALA A 363 27.46 8.16 21.03
CA ALA A 363 27.90 8.36 19.65
C ALA A 363 28.20 9.84 19.36
N ILE A 364 27.37 10.77 19.85
CA ILE A 364 27.55 12.23 19.66
C ILE A 364 28.79 12.74 20.41
N GLU A 365 29.07 12.24 21.61
CA GLU A 365 30.27 12.62 22.37
C GLU A 365 31.57 12.06 21.78
N ARG A 366 31.53 10.90 21.10
CA ARG A 366 32.69 10.34 20.39
C ARG A 366 33.04 11.14 19.14
N THR A 367 32.03 11.63 18.42
CA THR A 367 32.24 12.50 17.25
C THR A 367 32.67 13.91 17.65
N GLY A 368 32.18 14.42 18.79
CA GLY A 368 32.59 15.72 19.34
C GLY A 368 34.04 15.76 19.84
N ARG A 369 34.55 14.68 20.43
CA ARG A 369 35.96 14.60 20.87
C ARG A 369 36.95 14.39 19.72
N ALA A 370 36.52 13.83 18.59
CA ALA A 370 37.37 13.71 17.39
C ALA A 370 37.56 15.05 16.66
N ALA A 371 36.60 15.98 16.77
CA ALA A 371 36.69 17.31 16.15
C ALA A 371 37.51 18.33 16.96
N ALA A 372 37.75 18.09 18.26
CA ALA A 372 38.53 18.97 19.14
C ALA A 372 40.04 18.64 19.17
N GLY A 373 40.49 17.61 18.45
CA GLY A 373 41.89 17.14 18.45
C GLY A 373 42.75 17.61 17.27
N LEU A 374 42.21 18.38 16.33
CA LEU A 374 42.92 18.79 15.10
C LEU A 374 42.94 20.31 14.96
N GLY A 375 43.57 20.98 15.93
CA GLY A 375 43.79 22.42 15.93
C GLY A 375 45.18 22.75 16.44
N GLY A 376 46.22 22.44 15.66
CA GLY A 376 47.58 22.78 16.04
C GLY A 376 48.62 22.49 14.96
N ARG A 377 48.87 23.49 14.10
CA ARG A 377 50.19 23.98 13.66
C ARG A 377 50.15 24.61 12.26
N GLY A 378 50.59 25.87 12.19
CA GLY A 378 51.49 26.32 11.12
C GLY A 378 50.97 27.38 10.15
N GLY A 379 51.49 28.61 10.30
CA GLY A 379 52.05 29.37 9.18
C GLY A 379 51.13 30.35 8.43
N ALA A 380 51.26 31.64 8.77
CA ALA A 380 50.93 32.78 7.90
C ALA A 380 52.10 33.06 6.91
N PRO A 381 52.09 34.11 6.07
CA PRO A 381 51.01 34.82 5.37
C PRO A 381 51.33 35.09 3.86
N GLY A 382 50.39 35.69 3.12
CA GLY A 382 50.76 36.70 2.11
C GLY A 382 49.92 36.81 0.85
N ASN A 383 49.31 38.00 0.68
CA ASN A 383 49.36 38.86 -0.52
C ASN A 383 48.02 39.21 -1.21
N GLY A 384 47.89 40.50 -1.55
CA GLY A 384 46.93 41.15 -2.46
C GLY A 384 45.65 41.59 -1.75
N GLY A 385 45.43 42.87 -1.42
CA GLY A 385 45.19 43.97 -2.38
C GLY A 385 43.75 43.85 -2.90
N SER A 386 42.83 44.82 -2.86
CA SER A 386 42.89 46.27 -2.74
C SER A 386 41.43 46.78 -2.79
N GLY A 387 41.12 47.93 -2.17
CA GLY A 387 40.04 48.79 -2.66
C GLY A 387 38.97 49.26 -1.67
N GLY A 388 39.23 50.39 -0.99
CA GLY A 388 38.37 51.59 -1.04
C GLY A 388 37.01 51.64 -0.29
N PRO A 389 36.85 52.53 0.70
CA PRO A 389 35.57 53.00 1.27
C PRO A 389 35.17 54.37 0.63
N PRO A 390 34.27 55.26 1.15
CA PRO A 390 33.37 55.24 2.33
C PRO A 390 31.94 55.80 2.09
N GLY A 391 31.06 55.74 3.11
CA GLY A 391 29.77 56.47 3.08
C GLY A 391 28.98 56.45 4.40
N ARG A 392 28.87 57.63 5.02
CA ARG A 392 28.13 58.04 6.26
C ARG A 392 26.66 57.52 6.31
N SER A 393 26.03 57.28 7.47
CA SER A 393 25.66 58.29 8.49
C SER A 393 24.92 57.63 9.69
N LEU A 394 25.24 58.02 10.92
CA LEU A 394 24.37 58.62 11.97
C LEU A 394 23.31 57.73 12.64
N GLY A 395 23.35 57.69 13.98
CA GLY A 395 22.25 57.18 14.81
C GLY A 395 22.70 56.73 16.21
N GLU A 396 22.91 57.69 17.10
CA GLU A 396 23.14 57.47 18.55
C GLU A 396 22.00 56.70 19.23
N GLY A 397 22.37 55.88 20.22
CA GLY A 397 21.44 55.23 21.14
C GLY A 397 22.19 54.52 22.26
N ARG A 398 22.66 55.28 23.26
CA ARG A 398 23.23 54.77 24.51
C ARG A 398 22.16 54.06 25.34
N GLY A 399 22.50 52.88 25.87
CA GLY A 399 21.86 52.28 27.04
C GLY A 399 22.86 51.39 27.77
N PRO A 400 23.20 51.63 29.05
CA PRO A 400 24.10 50.78 29.82
C PRO A 400 23.36 49.65 30.57
N ALA A 401 24.03 48.51 30.67
CA ALA A 401 23.74 47.38 31.56
C ALA A 401 24.16 47.69 33.02
N PRO A 402 24.25 46.70 33.94
CA PRO A 402 23.25 45.79 34.50
C PRO A 402 23.13 45.95 36.05
N GLN A 403 22.10 45.36 36.68
CA GLN A 403 21.97 45.32 38.16
C GLN A 403 22.31 43.93 38.73
N GLY A 404 23.35 43.90 39.56
CA GLY A 404 23.30 43.46 40.97
C GLY A 404 23.07 41.99 41.34
N THR A 405 24.14 41.31 41.73
CA THR A 405 24.18 40.10 42.58
C THR A 405 24.44 40.46 44.05
N THR A 406 24.07 39.57 45.01
CA THR A 406 24.47 39.42 46.45
C THR A 406 23.28 39.62 47.43
N THR A 407 22.97 38.85 48.50
CA THR A 407 23.45 37.59 49.12
C THR A 407 22.50 37.16 50.26
N ALA A 408 22.39 35.83 50.45
CA ALA A 408 22.12 34.98 51.65
C ALA A 408 21.21 35.39 52.85
N GLY A 409 20.46 34.38 53.35
CA GLY A 409 20.69 33.86 54.71
C GLY A 409 19.49 33.63 55.65
N GLY A 410 19.02 32.36 55.76
CA GLY A 410 18.86 31.62 57.04
C GLY A 410 17.57 31.68 57.89
N ARG A 411 16.98 30.48 58.13
CA ARG A 411 16.26 29.92 59.33
C ARG A 411 15.08 30.74 59.93
N THR A 412 13.96 30.17 60.43
CA THR A 412 13.73 29.07 61.38
C THR A 412 12.20 28.81 61.49
N GLN A 413 11.82 27.60 61.97
CA GLN A 413 10.63 27.18 62.75
C GLN A 413 9.49 28.22 62.95
N THR A 414 8.20 27.92 62.77
CA THR A 414 7.37 26.84 63.34
C THR A 414 6.10 26.62 62.52
#